data_AF-A0A9E6PPU5-F1
#
_entry.id   AF-A0A9E6PPU5-F1
#
_cell.length_a   1.000
_cell.length_b   1.000
_cell.length_c   1.000
_cell.angle_alpha   90.00
_cell.angle_beta   90.00
_cell.angle_gamma   90.00
#
_symmetry.space_group_name_H-M   'P 1'
#
loop_
_entity.id
_entity.type
_entity.pdbx_description
1 polymer ?
#
loop_
_entity_poly.entity_id
_entity_poly.type
_entity_poly.pdbx_seq_one_letter_code
_entity_poly.pdbx_strand_id
1 'polypeptide(L)'
;MNSPLVLSPAVVEGAYANDYGILKPSTVPHALSVAGLAATLLASVYCGWGNHSLPDFAAWSSTLWSCVALLSAVLITPRAFVPGFLISLLPFLIAWRVAAMNDAQVMVWVASLAAVPLLLQFIDCVMGDLRRDRGKSAAWLGTLLWQATVVRLYFGLNELCHSSEKIFAGLGWFHKLEVGFQGFGLGEAAAAFVVLGGLIEFASAVSVGLGLFARLGAFVSLIYFLVATIGFGGEWSRGYAWASPGGGGWEYVMLLLVVFAGVLATGAGKFSLDGWLLGRGLFPRRLMPLAVNARGARHD
;
A
#
# COMPACT_ATOMS: atom_id res chain seq x y z
N MET A 1 -11.07 -17.54 -50.53
CA MET A 1 -11.54 -16.35 -49.79
C MET A 1 -11.44 -16.66 -48.30
N ASN A 2 -10.75 -15.79 -47.57
CA ASN A 2 -10.72 -15.62 -46.11
C ASN A 2 -10.21 -16.81 -45.28
N SER A 3 -8.88 -16.91 -45.19
CA SER A 3 -8.25 -17.46 -43.99
C SER A 3 -8.68 -16.60 -42.80
N PRO A 4 -9.14 -17.17 -41.67
CA PRO A 4 -9.35 -16.39 -40.48
C PRO A 4 -7.98 -15.83 -40.09
N LEU A 5 -7.84 -14.50 -40.13
CA LEU A 5 -6.78 -13.79 -39.47
C LEU A 5 -6.85 -14.17 -37.99
N VAL A 6 -6.13 -15.23 -37.61
CA VAL A 6 -5.69 -15.43 -36.24
C VAL A 6 -4.67 -14.32 -36.02
N LEU A 7 -5.21 -13.12 -35.70
CA LEU A 7 -4.46 -12.09 -35.04
C LEU A 7 -3.99 -12.74 -33.74
N SER A 8 -2.76 -13.28 -33.76
CA SER A 8 -2.03 -13.55 -32.54
C SER A 8 -2.18 -12.28 -31.70
N PRO A 9 -2.91 -12.32 -30.56
CA PRO A 9 -3.14 -11.12 -29.79
C PRO A 9 -1.77 -10.58 -29.44
N ALA A 10 -1.43 -9.42 -30.02
CA ALA A 10 -0.15 -8.78 -29.78
C ALA A 10 0.03 -8.71 -28.26
N VAL A 11 1.07 -9.38 -27.78
CA VAL A 11 1.38 -9.51 -26.35
C VAL A 11 1.37 -8.12 -25.76
N VAL A 12 0.45 -7.89 -24.82
CA VAL A 12 0.33 -6.59 -24.17
C VAL A 12 1.53 -6.44 -23.24
N GLU A 13 2.42 -5.52 -23.58
CA GLU A 13 3.46 -5.07 -22.68
C GLU A 13 2.78 -4.51 -21.41
N GLY A 14 3.00 -5.15 -20.26
CA GLY A 14 2.40 -4.82 -18.98
C GLY A 14 1.37 -5.83 -18.50
N ALA A 15 0.98 -6.83 -19.31
CA ALA A 15 0.16 -7.96 -18.87
C ALA A 15 1.01 -9.15 -18.38
N TYR A 16 2.31 -9.15 -18.68
CA TYR A 16 3.22 -10.26 -18.38
C TYR A 16 4.38 -9.83 -17.50
N ALA A 17 5.02 -10.82 -16.89
CA ALA A 17 6.02 -10.59 -15.88
C ALA A 17 7.33 -9.95 -16.39
N ASN A 18 7.45 -9.67 -17.69
CA ASN A 18 8.70 -9.24 -18.31
C ASN A 18 8.75 -7.72 -18.54
N ASP A 19 7.63 -7.01 -18.31
CA ASP A 19 7.46 -5.59 -18.67
C ASP A 19 7.82 -4.60 -17.56
N TYR A 20 8.23 -5.10 -16.38
CA TYR A 20 8.48 -4.27 -15.19
C TYR A 20 9.67 -3.33 -15.29
N GLY A 21 10.61 -3.57 -16.22
CA GLY A 21 11.78 -2.72 -16.42
C GLY A 21 11.46 -1.37 -17.07
N ILE A 22 10.24 -1.21 -17.60
CA ILE A 22 9.88 -0.07 -18.46
C ILE A 22 9.14 1.02 -17.68
N LEU A 23 8.58 0.69 -16.51
CA LEU A 23 7.80 1.61 -15.68
C LEU A 23 8.73 2.57 -14.93
N LYS A 24 8.84 3.80 -15.43
CA LYS A 24 9.56 4.91 -14.79
C LYS A 24 8.97 6.26 -15.19
N PRO A 25 9.09 7.29 -14.34
CA PRO A 25 8.74 8.66 -14.72
C PRO A 25 9.67 9.13 -15.85
N SER A 26 9.13 9.97 -16.72
CA SER A 26 9.80 10.48 -17.93
C SER A 26 10.12 11.97 -17.84
N THR A 27 9.36 12.71 -17.03
CA THR A 27 9.42 14.17 -16.93
C THR A 27 9.70 14.64 -15.51
N VAL A 28 9.15 13.99 -14.49
CA VAL A 28 9.25 14.46 -13.10
C VAL A 28 10.62 14.09 -12.50
N PRO A 29 11.44 15.08 -12.09
CA PRO A 29 12.78 14.80 -11.58
C PRO A 29 12.76 14.06 -10.25
N HIS A 30 13.54 12.98 -10.15
CA HIS A 30 13.68 12.20 -8.92
C HIS A 30 14.26 12.98 -7.74
N ALA A 31 15.10 13.97 -8.02
CA ALA A 31 15.68 14.83 -7.00
C ALA A 31 14.61 15.58 -6.17
N LEU A 32 13.44 15.90 -6.75
CA LEU A 32 12.36 16.58 -6.02
C LEU A 32 11.77 15.69 -4.91
N SER A 33 11.52 14.42 -5.22
CA SER A 33 11.03 13.46 -4.23
C SER A 33 12.07 13.18 -3.15
N VAL A 34 13.35 13.05 -3.52
CA VAL A 34 14.45 12.89 -2.54
C VAL A 34 14.56 14.10 -1.62
N ALA A 35 14.48 15.32 -2.16
CA ALA A 35 14.50 16.54 -1.36
C ALA A 35 13.30 16.63 -0.41
N GLY A 36 12.09 16.31 -0.88
CA GLY A 36 10.88 16.27 -0.05
C GLY A 36 10.97 15.24 1.08
N LEU A 37 11.48 14.04 0.80
CA LEU A 37 11.68 13.00 1.81
C LEU A 37 12.78 13.39 2.81
N ALA A 38 13.86 14.02 2.36
CA ALA A 38 14.90 14.54 3.25
C ALA A 38 14.37 15.65 4.17
N ALA A 39 13.57 16.56 3.64
CA ALA A 39 12.89 17.58 4.44
C ALA A 39 11.94 16.95 5.47
N THR A 40 11.20 15.90 5.08
CA THR A 40 10.31 15.15 5.99
C THR A 40 11.08 14.44 7.11
N LEU A 41 12.27 13.89 6.80
CA LEU A 41 13.16 13.33 7.82
C LEU A 41 13.65 14.41 8.80
N LEU A 42 14.08 15.57 8.30
CA LEU A 42 14.49 16.69 9.17
C LEU A 42 13.33 17.17 10.04
N ALA A 43 12.13 17.27 9.47
CA ALA A 43 10.93 17.65 10.20
C ALA A 43 10.55 16.61 11.28
N SER A 44 10.69 15.31 11.02
CA SER A 44 10.43 14.28 12.03
C SER A 44 11.44 14.34 13.19
N VAL A 45 12.72 14.57 12.91
CA VAL A 45 13.75 14.78 13.96
C VAL A 45 13.45 16.03 14.78
N TYR A 46 13.11 17.16 14.12
CA TYR A 46 12.72 18.37 14.81
C TYR A 46 11.46 18.19 15.66
N CYS A 47 10.44 17.49 15.15
CA CYS A 47 9.21 17.24 15.87
C CYS A 47 9.40 16.29 17.07
N GLY A 48 10.32 15.33 16.98
CA GLY A 48 10.62 14.40 18.06
C GLY A 48 11.47 14.99 19.18
N TRP A 49 12.56 15.69 18.83
CA TRP A 49 13.57 16.14 19.80
C TRP A 49 13.72 17.66 19.92
N GLY A 50 13.22 18.43 18.96
CA GLY A 50 13.29 19.90 18.97
C GLY A 50 12.11 20.54 19.68
N ASN A 51 10.89 20.26 19.20
CA ASN A 51 9.65 20.83 19.77
C ASN A 51 8.78 19.82 20.54
N HIS A 52 9.16 18.54 20.55
CA HIS A 52 8.47 17.45 21.24
C HIS A 52 6.97 17.27 20.88
N SER A 53 6.56 17.71 19.69
CA SER A 53 5.21 17.46 19.18
C SER A 53 4.97 15.99 18.81
N LEU A 54 6.03 15.23 18.51
CA LEU A 54 5.97 13.78 18.47
C LEU A 54 6.43 13.21 19.82
N PRO A 55 5.54 12.57 20.61
CA PRO A 55 5.93 12.00 21.88
C PRO A 55 6.63 10.63 21.72
N ASP A 56 7.26 10.17 22.80
CA ASP A 56 7.59 8.77 23.08
C ASP A 56 8.10 7.93 21.89
N PHE A 57 7.47 6.77 21.65
CA PHE A 57 7.70 5.87 20.54
C PHE A 57 7.31 6.50 19.19
N ALA A 58 6.38 7.46 19.15
CA ALA A 58 5.99 8.14 17.91
C ALA A 58 7.15 8.94 17.27
N ALA A 59 8.01 9.55 18.09
CA ALA A 59 9.22 10.24 17.63
C ALA A 59 10.21 9.27 16.95
N TRP A 60 10.47 8.13 17.61
CA TRP A 60 11.37 7.10 17.11
C TRP A 60 10.84 6.44 15.83
N SER A 61 9.56 6.02 15.83
CA SER A 61 8.94 5.35 14.69
C SER A 61 8.88 6.26 13.46
N SER A 62 8.45 7.52 13.61
CA SER A 62 8.36 8.49 12.51
C SER A 62 9.72 8.79 11.88
N THR A 63 10.76 8.92 12.70
CA THR A 63 12.12 9.19 12.24
C THR A 63 12.71 7.98 11.53
N LEU A 64 12.55 6.79 12.10
CA LEU A 64 13.00 5.53 11.49
C LEU A 64 12.34 5.34 10.11
N TRP A 65 11.02 5.48 10.04
CA TRP A 65 10.29 5.29 8.78
C TRP A 65 10.63 6.39 7.76
N SER A 66 10.79 7.64 8.17
CA SER A 66 11.28 8.70 7.27
C SER A 66 12.68 8.39 6.71
N CYS A 67 13.56 7.81 7.54
CA CYS A 67 14.90 7.39 7.12
C CYS A 67 14.81 6.23 6.10
N VAL A 68 14.01 5.19 6.37
CA VAL A 68 13.79 4.07 5.44
C VAL A 68 13.21 4.58 4.11
N ALA A 69 12.28 5.53 4.15
CA ALA A 69 11.71 6.15 2.95
C ALA A 69 12.81 6.82 2.11
N LEU A 70 13.62 7.69 2.74
CA LEU A 70 14.70 8.40 2.08
C LEU A 70 15.78 7.46 1.53
N LEU A 71 16.21 6.48 2.31
CA LEU A 71 17.21 5.50 1.87
C LEU A 71 16.71 4.69 0.68
N SER A 72 15.43 4.28 0.69
CA SER A 72 14.83 3.56 -0.43
C SER A 72 14.75 4.44 -1.69
N ALA A 73 14.38 5.71 -1.52
CA ALA A 73 14.36 6.69 -2.60
C ALA A 73 15.76 6.94 -3.18
N VAL A 74 16.81 7.00 -2.35
CA VAL A 74 18.18 7.27 -2.81
C VAL A 74 18.84 6.02 -3.41
N LEU A 75 18.64 4.85 -2.81
CA LEU A 75 19.39 3.63 -3.13
C LEU A 75 18.66 2.70 -4.11
N ILE A 76 17.32 2.61 -4.03
CA ILE A 76 16.55 1.61 -4.78
C ILE A 76 15.89 2.26 -6.01
N THR A 77 15.17 3.37 -5.83
CA THR A 77 14.38 4.01 -6.90
C THR A 77 15.18 4.33 -8.17
N PRO A 78 16.45 4.80 -8.13
CA PRO A 78 17.21 5.08 -9.34
C PRO A 78 17.54 3.82 -10.16
N ARG A 79 17.60 2.65 -9.50
CA ARG A 79 17.94 1.36 -10.11
C ARG A 79 16.71 0.57 -10.53
N ALA A 80 15.64 0.69 -9.75
CA ALA A 80 14.38 0.01 -9.98
C ALA A 80 13.24 0.88 -9.43
N PHE A 81 12.62 1.64 -10.33
CA PHE A 81 11.63 2.66 -9.95
C PHE A 81 10.44 2.07 -9.19
N VAL A 82 9.78 1.04 -9.71
CA VAL A 82 8.59 0.44 -9.06
C VAL A 82 8.85 -0.01 -7.62
N PRO A 83 9.79 -0.94 -7.33
CA PRO A 83 10.01 -1.36 -5.95
C PRO A 83 10.58 -0.24 -5.08
N GLY A 84 11.45 0.62 -5.61
CA GLY A 84 11.99 1.75 -4.85
C GLY A 84 10.92 2.77 -4.47
N PHE A 85 10.00 3.08 -5.38
CA PHE A 85 8.87 3.95 -5.13
C PHE A 85 7.93 3.36 -4.09
N LEU A 86 7.54 2.09 -4.21
CA LEU A 86 6.64 1.42 -3.27
C LEU A 86 7.26 1.29 -1.87
N ILE A 87 8.53 0.89 -1.77
CA ILE A 87 9.25 0.75 -0.49
C ILE A 87 9.58 2.13 0.11
N SER A 88 9.64 3.20 -0.70
CA SER A 88 9.72 4.57 -0.20
C SER A 88 8.36 5.11 0.26
N LEU A 89 7.28 4.80 -0.47
CA LEU A 89 5.95 5.34 -0.23
C LEU A 89 5.35 4.83 1.07
N LEU A 90 5.43 3.53 1.33
CA LEU A 90 4.89 2.91 2.55
C LEU A 90 5.42 3.58 3.83
N PRO A 91 6.74 3.63 4.10
CA PRO A 91 7.24 4.23 5.33
C PRO A 91 7.05 5.75 5.38
N PHE A 92 7.04 6.44 4.24
CA PHE A 92 6.66 7.86 4.18
C PHE A 92 5.22 8.08 4.67
N LEU A 93 4.26 7.27 4.20
CA LEU A 93 2.85 7.38 4.61
C LEU A 93 2.65 7.03 6.09
N ILE A 94 3.40 6.07 6.64
CA ILE A 94 3.39 5.79 8.09
C ILE A 94 3.81 7.04 8.87
N ALA A 95 4.97 7.59 8.53
CA ALA A 95 5.53 8.75 9.21
C ALA A 95 4.57 9.96 9.13
N TRP A 96 3.99 10.20 7.96
CA TRP A 96 3.01 11.27 7.76
C TRP A 96 1.74 11.05 8.59
N ARG A 97 1.19 9.83 8.61
CA ARG A 97 0.01 9.49 9.43
C ARG A 97 0.29 9.67 10.92
N VAL A 98 1.42 9.18 11.42
CA VAL A 98 1.80 9.32 12.83
C VAL A 98 1.92 10.80 13.23
N ALA A 99 2.50 11.63 12.35
CA ALA A 99 2.56 13.07 12.56
C ALA A 99 1.18 13.72 12.67
N ALA A 100 0.26 13.36 11.77
CA ALA A 100 -1.10 13.87 11.78
C ALA A 100 -1.87 13.47 13.04
N MET A 101 -1.66 12.25 13.55
CA MET A 101 -2.31 11.76 14.76
C MET A 101 -1.82 12.43 16.04
N ASN A 102 -0.59 12.93 16.05
CA ASN A 102 0.01 13.61 17.19
C ASN A 102 0.03 15.14 17.04
N ASP A 103 -0.75 15.68 16.09
CA ASP A 103 -0.81 17.12 15.80
C ASP A 103 0.57 17.77 15.54
N ALA A 104 1.53 17.01 15.01
CA ALA A 104 2.88 17.47 14.68
C ALA A 104 2.87 18.30 13.38
N GLN A 105 2.25 19.49 13.44
CA GLN A 105 1.90 20.34 12.29
C GLN A 105 3.07 20.59 11.34
N VAL A 106 4.27 20.87 11.85
CA VAL A 106 5.46 21.12 11.02
C VAL A 106 5.75 19.93 10.11
N MET A 107 5.74 18.71 10.66
CA MET A 107 5.97 17.51 9.88
C MET A 107 4.79 17.22 8.93
N VAL A 108 3.54 17.45 9.35
CA VAL A 108 2.36 17.27 8.50
C VAL A 108 2.44 18.15 7.24
N TRP A 109 2.79 19.43 7.40
CA TRP A 109 2.91 20.35 6.25
C TRP A 109 4.07 19.98 5.33
N VAL A 110 5.25 19.68 5.90
CA VAL A 110 6.41 19.26 5.12
C VAL A 110 6.13 17.96 4.36
N ALA A 111 5.52 16.97 5.01
CA ALA A 111 5.13 15.72 4.37
C ALA A 111 4.08 15.94 3.28
N SER A 112 3.09 16.81 3.51
CA SER A 112 2.08 17.16 2.49
C SER A 112 2.71 17.75 1.23
N LEU A 113 3.71 18.63 1.39
CA LEU A 113 4.47 19.18 0.26
C LEU A 113 5.34 18.11 -0.41
N ALA A 114 5.94 17.20 0.36
CA ALA A 114 6.73 16.08 -0.17
C ALA A 114 5.87 15.04 -0.91
N ALA A 115 4.59 14.92 -0.58
CA ALA A 115 3.65 14.04 -1.27
C ALA A 115 3.39 14.47 -2.72
N VAL A 116 3.47 15.77 -3.02
CA VAL A 116 3.24 16.33 -4.36
C VAL A 116 4.21 15.75 -5.40
N PRO A 117 5.55 15.83 -5.25
CA PRO A 117 6.47 15.24 -6.23
C PRO A 117 6.34 13.70 -6.31
N LEU A 118 6.04 13.00 -5.21
CA LEU A 118 5.78 11.56 -5.24
C LEU A 118 4.54 11.22 -6.09
N LEU A 119 3.44 11.96 -5.90
CA LEU A 119 2.22 11.82 -6.67
C LEU A 119 2.46 12.15 -8.15
N LEU A 120 3.20 13.23 -8.44
CA LEU A 120 3.54 13.61 -9.81
C LEU A 120 4.40 12.53 -10.50
N GLN A 121 5.38 11.94 -9.80
CA GLN A 121 6.16 10.82 -10.34
C GLN A 121 5.30 9.60 -10.65
N PHE A 122 4.35 9.27 -9.77
CA PHE A 122 3.41 8.19 -10.01
C PHE A 122 2.54 8.47 -11.24
N ILE A 123 1.94 9.66 -11.33
CA ILE A 123 1.12 10.08 -12.47
C ILE A 123 1.93 10.07 -13.77
N ASP A 124 3.14 10.61 -13.77
CA ASP A 124 4.02 10.65 -14.94
C ASP A 124 4.40 9.24 -15.40
N CYS A 125 4.67 8.31 -14.47
CA CYS A 125 4.88 6.89 -14.80
C CYS A 125 3.63 6.27 -15.45
N VAL A 126 2.44 6.48 -14.87
CA VAL A 126 1.17 5.97 -15.42
C VAL A 126 0.92 6.54 -16.82
N MET A 127 1.06 7.86 -16.97
CA MET A 127 0.81 8.56 -18.23
C MET A 127 1.83 8.20 -19.31
N GLY A 128 3.10 8.04 -18.95
CA GLY A 128 4.14 7.58 -19.86
C GLY A 128 3.84 6.18 -20.41
N ASP A 129 3.40 5.28 -19.53
CA ASP A 129 3.02 3.93 -19.89
C ASP A 129 1.78 3.88 -20.79
N LEU A 130 0.70 4.60 -20.43
CA LEU A 130 -0.51 4.70 -21.24
C LEU A 130 -0.27 5.32 -22.62
N ARG A 131 0.62 6.32 -22.72
CA ARG A 131 1.00 6.93 -24.01
C ARG A 131 1.76 5.94 -24.89
N ARG A 132 2.62 5.10 -24.31
CA ARG A 132 3.40 4.08 -25.03
C ARG A 132 2.51 3.00 -25.65
N ASP A 133 1.41 2.65 -24.99
CA ASP A 133 0.47 1.66 -25.51
C ASP A 133 -0.60 2.25 -26.43
N ARG A 134 -0.63 3.58 -26.61
CA ARG A 134 -1.62 4.26 -27.44
C ARG A 134 -1.55 3.76 -28.89
N GLY A 135 -2.68 3.30 -29.40
CA GLY A 135 -2.79 2.76 -30.77
C GLY A 135 -2.53 1.26 -30.89
N LYS A 136 -2.07 0.58 -29.82
CA LYS A 136 -2.02 -0.89 -29.79
C LYS A 136 -3.45 -1.44 -29.62
N SER A 137 -3.78 -2.55 -30.28
CA SER A 137 -5.12 -3.17 -30.24
C SER A 137 -5.58 -3.56 -28.83
N ALA A 138 -4.64 -3.72 -27.89
CA ALA A 138 -4.90 -4.12 -26.52
C ALA A 138 -4.68 -3.01 -25.47
N ALA A 139 -4.59 -1.74 -25.90
CA ALA A 139 -4.40 -0.60 -25.00
C ALA A 139 -5.47 -0.47 -23.90
N TRP A 140 -6.70 -0.92 -24.18
CA TRP A 140 -7.80 -0.93 -23.21
C TRP A 140 -7.48 -1.80 -21.98
N LEU A 141 -6.80 -2.94 -22.18
CA LEU A 141 -6.41 -3.82 -21.08
C LEU A 141 -5.36 -3.14 -20.18
N GLY A 142 -4.39 -2.46 -20.78
CA GLY A 142 -3.39 -1.66 -20.04
C GLY A 142 -4.04 -0.59 -19.16
N THR A 143 -5.12 0.02 -19.65
CA THR A 143 -5.91 1.01 -18.89
C THR A 143 -6.62 0.37 -17.70
N LEU A 144 -7.27 -0.79 -17.89
CA LEU A 144 -7.92 -1.52 -16.81
C LEU A 144 -6.92 -2.01 -15.75
N LEU A 145 -5.72 -2.43 -16.16
CA LEU A 145 -4.65 -2.83 -15.22
C LEU A 145 -4.19 -1.65 -14.35
N TRP A 146 -4.12 -0.44 -14.90
CA TRP A 146 -3.83 0.77 -14.12
C TRP A 146 -4.97 1.16 -13.18
N GLN A 147 -6.22 1.05 -13.63
CA GLN A 147 -7.38 1.26 -12.74
C GLN A 147 -7.32 0.29 -11.54
N ALA A 148 -7.12 -1.01 -11.81
CA ALA A 148 -7.00 -2.01 -10.76
C ALA A 148 -5.80 -1.73 -9.83
N THR A 149 -4.67 -1.26 -10.39
CA THR A 149 -3.50 -0.84 -9.61
C THR A 149 -3.82 0.31 -8.67
N VAL A 150 -4.48 1.37 -9.15
CA VAL A 150 -4.84 2.53 -8.33
C VAL A 150 -5.80 2.13 -7.21
N VAL A 151 -6.83 1.34 -7.52
CA VAL A 151 -7.76 0.80 -6.52
C VAL A 151 -7.04 -0.04 -5.48
N ARG A 152 -6.14 -0.93 -5.91
CA ARG A 152 -5.32 -1.77 -5.01
C ARG A 152 -4.42 -0.93 -4.11
N LEU A 153 -3.71 0.06 -4.67
CA LEU A 153 -2.86 0.97 -3.90
C LEU A 153 -3.69 1.73 -2.86
N TYR A 154 -4.83 2.29 -3.26
CA TYR A 154 -5.69 3.08 -2.38
C TYR A 154 -6.21 2.26 -1.19
N PHE A 155 -6.89 1.14 -1.45
CA PHE A 155 -7.46 0.33 -0.36
C PHE A 155 -6.41 -0.44 0.42
N GLY A 156 -5.37 -0.95 -0.23
CA GLY A 156 -4.28 -1.62 0.46
C GLY A 156 -3.53 -0.66 1.39
N LEU A 157 -3.17 0.53 0.91
CA LEU A 157 -2.48 1.53 1.74
C LEU A 157 -3.41 2.23 2.73
N ASN A 158 -4.74 2.13 2.60
CA ASN A 158 -5.63 2.61 3.65
C ASN A 158 -5.42 1.82 4.97
N GLU A 159 -5.13 0.52 4.89
CA GLU A 159 -4.82 -0.30 6.07
C GLU A 159 -3.53 0.12 6.77
N LEU A 160 -2.68 0.88 6.08
CA LEU A 160 -1.53 1.53 6.70
C LEU A 160 -1.94 2.59 7.72
N CYS A 161 -3.03 3.31 7.48
CA CYS A 161 -3.54 4.32 8.41
C CYS A 161 -4.03 3.68 9.71
N HIS A 162 -4.75 2.57 9.59
CA HIS A 162 -5.27 1.82 10.74
C HIS A 162 -4.16 1.12 11.53
N SER A 163 -3.16 0.55 10.84
CA SER A 163 -2.01 -0.05 11.52
C SER A 163 -1.14 1.01 12.21
N SER A 164 -0.91 2.16 11.57
CA SER A 164 -0.08 3.22 12.15
C SER A 164 -0.61 3.72 13.49
N GLU A 165 -1.92 3.87 13.61
CA GLU A 165 -2.58 4.22 14.86
C GLU A 165 -2.33 3.19 15.97
N LYS A 166 -2.33 1.90 15.62
CA LYS A 166 -2.19 0.80 16.58
C LYS A 166 -0.75 0.58 17.04
N ILE A 167 0.22 0.63 16.12
CA ILE A 167 1.59 0.16 16.43
C ILE A 167 2.69 1.18 16.23
N PHE A 168 2.40 2.39 15.70
CA PHE A 168 3.44 3.40 15.45
C PHE A 168 3.15 4.78 16.06
N ALA A 169 1.90 5.09 16.42
CA ALA A 169 1.47 6.44 16.81
C ALA A 169 1.82 6.86 18.25
N GLY A 170 2.50 6.02 19.02
CA GLY A 170 2.90 6.29 20.40
C GLY A 170 2.02 5.64 21.46
N LEU A 171 2.44 5.70 22.73
CA LEU A 171 1.76 5.02 23.84
C LEU A 171 0.39 5.63 24.12
N GLY A 172 0.24 6.94 23.93
CA GLY A 172 -1.03 7.63 24.13
C GLY A 172 -2.14 7.11 23.21
N TRP A 173 -1.83 6.88 21.93
CA TRP A 173 -2.78 6.29 20.97
C TRP A 173 -3.01 4.80 21.22
N PHE A 174 -1.94 4.07 21.54
CA PHE A 174 -2.04 2.66 21.91
C PHE A 174 -3.02 2.42 23.06
N HIS A 175 -2.88 3.16 24.17
CA HIS A 175 -3.75 2.99 25.34
C HIS A 175 -5.19 3.43 25.08
N LYS A 176 -5.43 4.43 24.22
CA LYS A 176 -6.80 4.80 23.80
C LYS A 176 -7.49 3.63 23.10
N LEU A 177 -6.78 2.96 22.19
CA LEU A 177 -7.32 1.78 21.50
C LEU A 177 -7.48 0.59 22.44
N GLU A 178 -6.53 0.38 23.34
CA GLU A 178 -6.61 -0.66 24.36
C GLU A 178 -7.90 -0.52 25.19
N VAL A 179 -8.20 0.68 25.68
CA VAL A 179 -9.45 0.98 26.41
C VAL A 179 -10.67 0.72 25.53
N GLY A 180 -10.62 1.07 24.24
CA GLY A 180 -11.69 0.76 23.29
C GLY A 180 -11.93 -0.75 23.15
N PHE A 181 -10.85 -1.52 23.03
CA PHE A 181 -10.90 -2.98 22.91
C PHE A 181 -11.34 -3.67 24.21
N GLN A 182 -11.00 -3.11 25.38
CA GLN A 182 -11.55 -3.55 26.66
C GLN A 182 -13.09 -3.41 26.69
N GLY A 183 -13.62 -2.36 26.07
CA GLY A 183 -15.06 -2.15 25.89
C GLY A 183 -15.77 -3.25 25.09
N PHE A 184 -15.04 -4.05 24.29
CA PHE A 184 -15.56 -5.22 23.58
C PHE A 184 -15.51 -6.51 24.40
N GLY A 185 -15.18 -6.44 25.70
CA GLY A 185 -15.12 -7.61 26.58
C GLY A 185 -13.81 -8.39 26.49
N LEU A 186 -12.77 -7.83 25.85
CA LEU A 186 -11.46 -8.47 25.73
C LEU A 186 -10.61 -8.36 27.01
N GLY A 187 -10.98 -7.47 27.94
CA GLY A 187 -10.31 -7.33 29.24
C GLY A 187 -8.80 -7.20 29.13
N GLU A 188 -8.05 -8.03 29.86
CA GLU A 188 -6.58 -8.04 29.87
C GLU A 188 -5.95 -8.40 28.50
N ALA A 189 -6.70 -9.05 27.60
CA ALA A 189 -6.19 -9.39 26.26
C ALA A 189 -6.25 -8.21 25.27
N ALA A 190 -6.88 -7.09 25.63
CA ALA A 190 -7.11 -5.96 24.72
C ALA A 190 -5.82 -5.45 24.06
N ALA A 191 -4.76 -5.23 24.84
CA ALA A 191 -3.47 -4.78 24.33
C ALA A 191 -2.90 -5.72 23.25
N ALA A 192 -2.99 -7.03 23.47
CA ALA A 192 -2.53 -8.03 22.51
C ALA A 192 -3.34 -7.98 21.21
N PHE A 193 -4.66 -7.76 21.29
CA PHE A 193 -5.51 -7.61 20.12
C PHE A 193 -5.27 -6.30 19.35
N VAL A 194 -4.91 -5.21 20.03
CA VAL A 194 -4.49 -3.96 19.37
C VAL A 194 -3.21 -4.20 18.55
N VAL A 195 -2.20 -4.84 19.14
CA VAL A 195 -0.96 -5.20 18.42
C VAL A 195 -1.25 -6.16 17.26
N LEU A 196 -2.02 -7.22 17.51
CA LEU A 196 -2.35 -8.22 16.49
C LEU A 196 -3.10 -7.60 15.31
N GLY A 197 -4.12 -6.78 15.57
CA GLY A 197 -4.86 -6.05 14.54
C GLY A 197 -3.94 -5.13 13.74
N GLY A 198 -3.06 -4.38 14.42
CA GLY A 198 -2.10 -3.49 13.77
C GLY A 198 -1.10 -4.23 12.89
N LEU A 199 -0.61 -5.39 13.32
CA LEU A 199 0.29 -6.23 12.53
C LEU A 199 -0.42 -6.84 11.31
N ILE A 200 -1.67 -7.28 11.46
CA ILE A 200 -2.45 -7.83 10.34
C ILE A 200 -2.75 -6.75 9.30
N GLU A 201 -3.18 -5.56 9.74
CA GLU A 201 -3.44 -4.41 8.85
C GLU A 201 -2.16 -3.92 8.17
N PHE A 202 -1.03 -3.91 8.89
CA PHE A 202 0.27 -3.60 8.29
C PHE A 202 0.67 -4.65 7.25
N ALA A 203 0.49 -5.94 7.55
CA ALA A 203 0.72 -7.01 6.60
C ALA A 203 -0.21 -6.91 5.38
N SER A 204 -1.47 -6.47 5.57
CA SER A 204 -2.41 -6.17 4.47
C SER A 204 -1.91 -5.03 3.59
N ALA A 205 -1.42 -3.93 4.19
CA ALA A 205 -0.86 -2.81 3.46
C ALA A 205 0.41 -3.16 2.68
N VAL A 206 1.30 -3.97 3.26
CA VAL A 206 2.48 -4.49 2.55
C VAL A 206 2.05 -5.42 1.43
N SER A 207 1.16 -6.37 1.71
CA SER A 207 0.85 -7.44 0.77
C SER A 207 -0.08 -7.01 -0.35
N VAL A 208 -1.24 -6.43 -0.01
CA VAL A 208 -2.18 -5.90 -1.00
C VAL A 208 -1.71 -4.56 -1.51
N GLY A 209 -1.32 -3.63 -0.63
CA GLY A 209 -0.92 -2.27 -1.00
C GLY A 209 0.38 -2.19 -1.78
N LEU A 210 1.46 -2.88 -1.41
CA LEU A 210 2.67 -2.93 -2.26
C LEU A 210 2.64 -4.08 -3.29
N GLY A 211 1.67 -4.97 -3.15
CA GLY A 211 1.53 -6.13 -4.03
C GLY A 211 2.64 -7.15 -3.78
N LEU A 212 2.95 -7.45 -2.51
CA LEU A 212 3.90 -8.49 -2.10
C LEU A 212 3.15 -9.71 -1.53
N PHE A 213 3.22 -10.85 -2.20
CA PHE A 213 2.37 -12.01 -1.95
C PHE A 213 0.88 -11.64 -2.00
N ALA A 214 0.48 -10.83 -2.99
CA ALA A 214 -0.78 -10.09 -2.95
C ALA A 214 -2.02 -10.99 -2.79
N ARG A 215 -2.04 -12.18 -3.41
CA ARG A 215 -3.18 -13.11 -3.24
C ARG A 215 -3.24 -13.72 -1.85
N LEU A 216 -2.08 -14.13 -1.32
CA LEU A 216 -2.01 -14.68 0.04
C LEU A 216 -2.41 -13.60 1.05
N GLY A 217 -1.88 -12.39 0.89
CA GLY A 217 -2.25 -11.23 1.68
C GLY A 217 -3.74 -10.90 1.60
N ALA A 218 -4.30 -10.87 0.39
CA ALA A 218 -5.72 -10.63 0.19
C ALA A 218 -6.59 -11.72 0.84
N PHE A 219 -6.22 -13.00 0.72
CA PHE A 219 -6.93 -14.09 1.37
C PHE A 219 -6.95 -13.95 2.91
N VAL A 220 -5.79 -13.69 3.51
CA VAL A 220 -5.68 -13.49 4.96
C VAL A 220 -6.45 -12.25 5.39
N SER A 221 -6.36 -11.16 4.61
CA SER A 221 -7.08 -9.91 4.90
C SER A 221 -8.58 -10.09 4.82
N LEU A 222 -9.10 -10.85 3.85
CA LEU A 222 -10.54 -11.18 3.76
C LEU A 222 -11.03 -11.89 5.02
N ILE A 223 -10.29 -12.91 5.49
CA ILE A 223 -10.64 -13.62 6.72
C ILE A 223 -10.62 -12.65 7.90
N TYR A 224 -9.58 -11.83 8.03
CA TYR A 224 -9.47 -10.83 9.08
C TYR A 224 -10.66 -9.88 9.09
N PHE A 225 -11.00 -9.25 7.96
CA PHE A 225 -12.11 -8.29 7.89
C PHE A 225 -13.46 -8.94 8.13
N LEU A 226 -13.67 -10.19 7.69
CA LEU A 226 -14.88 -10.94 8.02
C LEU A 226 -14.99 -11.20 9.53
N VAL A 227 -13.92 -11.67 10.15
CA VAL A 227 -13.89 -11.96 11.59
C VAL A 227 -14.02 -10.68 12.42
N ALA A 228 -13.32 -9.62 12.05
CA ALA A 228 -13.42 -8.32 12.70
C ALA A 228 -14.85 -7.77 12.61
N THR A 229 -15.44 -7.76 11.41
CA THR A 229 -16.76 -7.13 11.17
C THR A 229 -17.93 -7.90 11.73
N ILE A 230 -17.91 -9.23 11.60
CA ILE A 230 -19.02 -10.11 12.00
C ILE A 230 -18.85 -10.59 13.44
N GLY A 231 -17.61 -10.86 13.86
CA GLY A 231 -17.33 -11.49 15.15
C GLY A 231 -17.15 -10.50 16.30
N PHE A 232 -16.31 -9.48 16.14
CA PHE A 232 -15.74 -8.75 17.30
C PHE A 232 -15.91 -7.22 17.29
N GLY A 233 -15.95 -6.57 16.13
CA GLY A 233 -15.93 -5.11 16.00
C GLY A 233 -17.32 -4.45 16.00
N GLY A 234 -18.38 -5.25 15.86
CA GLY A 234 -19.77 -4.79 15.92
C GLY A 234 -20.18 -3.90 14.75
N GLU A 235 -19.36 -3.75 13.71
CA GLU A 235 -19.67 -2.92 12.54
C GLU A 235 -20.91 -3.44 11.81
N TRP A 236 -21.15 -4.75 11.81
CA TRP A 236 -22.37 -5.33 11.24
C TRP A 236 -23.65 -4.91 11.99
N SER A 237 -23.59 -4.79 13.32
CA SER A 237 -24.74 -4.44 14.15
C SER A 237 -25.00 -2.93 14.24
N ARG A 238 -24.03 -2.09 13.87
CA ARG A 238 -24.15 -0.62 13.85
C ARG A 238 -24.81 -0.04 12.60
N GLY A 239 -25.20 -0.90 11.64
CA GLY A 239 -25.89 -0.51 10.41
C GLY A 239 -24.95 -0.27 9.23
N TYR A 240 -25.51 0.27 8.14
CA TYR A 240 -24.79 0.38 6.87
C TYR A 240 -23.68 1.44 6.89
N ALA A 241 -24.05 2.69 7.17
CA ALA A 241 -23.17 3.83 6.96
C ALA A 241 -22.04 3.87 8.01
N TRP A 242 -20.80 3.99 7.53
CA TRP A 242 -19.61 4.05 8.41
C TRP A 242 -19.58 5.29 9.32
N ALA A 243 -20.25 6.37 8.89
CA ALA A 243 -20.36 7.63 9.61
C ALA A 243 -21.61 7.74 10.51
N SER A 244 -22.27 6.62 10.83
CA SER A 244 -23.44 6.61 11.70
C SER A 244 -23.11 7.10 13.13
N PRO A 245 -24.08 7.66 13.87
CA PRO A 245 -23.88 8.06 15.27
C PRO A 245 -23.34 6.87 16.11
N GLY A 246 -22.25 7.10 16.83
CA GLY A 246 -21.50 6.03 17.53
C GLY A 246 -20.30 5.48 16.74
N GLY A 247 -20.20 5.83 15.45
CA GLY A 247 -19.10 5.45 14.56
C GLY A 247 -19.12 3.97 14.17
N GLY A 248 -18.69 3.68 12.95
CA GLY A 248 -18.59 2.31 12.45
C GLY A 248 -19.90 1.81 11.83
N GLY A 249 -19.74 1.13 10.70
CA GLY A 249 -20.79 0.56 9.88
C GLY A 249 -20.14 -0.34 8.82
N TRP A 250 -20.90 -1.28 8.28
CA TRP A 250 -20.32 -2.34 7.44
C TRP A 250 -19.99 -1.91 6.00
N GLU A 251 -20.44 -0.74 5.54
CA GLU A 251 -20.21 -0.24 4.16
C GLU A 251 -18.73 -0.24 3.78
N TYR A 252 -17.90 0.41 4.60
CA TYR A 252 -16.46 0.54 4.33
C TYR A 252 -15.78 -0.84 4.29
N VAL A 253 -16.13 -1.73 5.22
CA VAL A 253 -15.56 -3.06 5.26
C VAL A 253 -16.03 -3.91 4.07
N MET A 254 -17.29 -3.81 3.65
CA MET A 254 -17.75 -4.51 2.45
C MET A 254 -17.00 -4.06 1.19
N LEU A 255 -16.68 -2.77 1.09
CA LEU A 255 -15.86 -2.26 -0.01
C LEU A 255 -14.45 -2.87 0.00
N LEU A 256 -13.82 -2.97 1.18
CA LEU A 256 -12.54 -3.68 1.33
C LEU A 256 -12.65 -5.15 0.93
N LEU A 257 -13.70 -5.85 1.37
CA LEU A 257 -13.91 -7.27 1.04
C LEU A 257 -14.03 -7.47 -0.48
N VAL A 258 -14.77 -6.61 -1.19
CA VAL A 258 -14.89 -6.69 -2.65
C VAL A 258 -13.54 -6.46 -3.33
N VAL A 259 -12.79 -5.44 -2.91
CA VAL A 259 -11.48 -5.14 -3.49
C VAL A 259 -10.49 -6.27 -3.23
N PHE A 260 -10.43 -6.80 -2.02
CA PHE A 260 -9.52 -7.88 -1.67
C PHE A 260 -9.90 -9.20 -2.35
N ALA A 261 -11.19 -9.49 -2.52
CA ALA A 261 -11.64 -10.61 -3.35
C ALA A 261 -11.18 -10.46 -4.82
N GLY A 262 -11.24 -9.23 -5.35
CA GLY A 262 -10.69 -8.90 -6.66
C GLY A 262 -9.18 -9.16 -6.76
N VAL A 263 -8.40 -8.71 -5.76
CA VAL A 263 -6.94 -8.94 -5.70
C VAL A 263 -6.62 -10.41 -5.52
N LEU A 264 -7.39 -11.15 -4.73
CA LEU A 264 -7.25 -12.61 -4.58
C LEU A 264 -7.42 -13.33 -5.93
N ALA A 265 -8.39 -12.92 -6.74
CA ALA A 265 -8.66 -13.51 -8.05
C ALA A 265 -7.63 -13.08 -9.12
N THR A 266 -7.18 -11.83 -9.09
CA THR A 266 -6.37 -11.24 -10.19
C THR A 266 -4.87 -11.18 -9.88
N GLY A 267 -4.48 -10.97 -8.62
CA GLY A 267 -3.09 -10.75 -8.19
C GLY A 267 -2.71 -9.28 -8.11
N ALA A 268 -1.40 -9.02 -8.02
CA ALA A 268 -0.85 -7.69 -7.71
C ALA A 268 -0.82 -6.70 -8.91
N GLY A 269 -0.84 -7.22 -10.13
CA GLY A 269 -0.70 -6.42 -11.36
C GLY A 269 0.71 -5.84 -11.57
N LYS A 270 0.84 -4.96 -12.57
CA LYS A 270 2.15 -4.56 -13.10
C LYS A 270 2.97 -3.57 -12.26
N PHE A 271 2.35 -2.84 -11.35
CA PHE A 271 3.06 -1.90 -10.47
C PHE A 271 3.10 -2.47 -9.05
N SER A 272 3.85 -3.55 -8.88
CA SER A 272 3.89 -4.33 -7.63
C SER A 272 5.26 -4.94 -7.35
N LEU A 273 5.49 -5.31 -6.08
CA LEU A 273 6.69 -6.05 -5.68
C LEU A 273 6.69 -7.49 -6.22
N ASP A 274 5.54 -8.17 -6.24
CA ASP A 274 5.38 -9.50 -6.85
C ASP A 274 5.81 -9.48 -8.30
N GLY A 275 5.31 -8.48 -9.02
CA GLY A 275 5.66 -8.29 -10.41
C GLY A 275 7.17 -8.15 -10.62
N TRP A 276 7.79 -7.22 -9.89
CA TRP A 276 9.23 -7.02 -9.96
C TRP A 276 10.03 -8.29 -9.62
N LEU A 277 9.63 -9.04 -8.59
CA LEU A 277 10.26 -10.31 -8.18
C LEU A 277 10.11 -11.40 -9.25
N LEU A 278 8.92 -11.52 -9.85
CA LEU A 278 8.63 -12.48 -10.92
C LEU A 278 9.49 -12.20 -12.16
N GLY A 279 9.56 -10.94 -12.58
CA GLY A 279 10.37 -10.53 -13.75
C GLY A 279 11.87 -10.72 -13.57
N ARG A 280 12.35 -10.86 -12.33
CA ARG A 280 13.74 -11.15 -11.99
C ARG A 280 14.00 -12.63 -11.70
N GLY A 281 12.97 -13.48 -11.71
CA GLY A 281 13.09 -14.88 -11.28
C GLY A 281 13.44 -15.05 -9.79
N LEU A 282 13.21 -14.01 -8.97
CA LEU A 282 13.50 -14.00 -7.54
C LEU A 282 12.30 -14.43 -6.68
N PHE A 283 11.14 -14.65 -7.30
CA PHE A 283 9.94 -15.02 -6.57
C PHE A 283 10.05 -16.45 -5.98
N PRO A 284 9.69 -16.67 -4.71
CA PRO A 284 9.78 -17.99 -4.10
C PRO A 284 8.98 -19.06 -4.84
N ARG A 285 9.66 -20.13 -5.30
CA ARG A 285 9.05 -21.20 -6.11
C ARG A 285 7.81 -21.84 -5.46
N ARG A 286 7.82 -22.01 -4.13
CA ARG A 286 6.69 -22.59 -3.37
C ARG A 286 5.44 -21.70 -3.38
N LEU A 287 5.62 -20.40 -3.53
CA LEU A 287 4.53 -19.42 -3.54
C LEU A 287 4.10 -19.04 -4.96
N MET A 288 4.81 -19.51 -5.99
CA MET A 288 4.50 -19.22 -7.39
C MET A 288 3.03 -19.48 -7.77
N PRO A 289 2.35 -20.56 -7.32
CA PRO A 289 0.94 -20.77 -7.63
C PRO A 289 0.00 -19.68 -7.09
N LEU A 290 0.46 -18.92 -6.08
CA LEU A 290 -0.27 -17.79 -5.49
C LEU A 290 0.07 -16.45 -6.15
N ALA A 291 0.98 -16.42 -7.12
CA ALA A 291 1.40 -15.19 -7.80
C ALA A 291 0.93 -15.11 -9.25
N VAL A 292 0.68 -16.25 -9.91
CA VAL A 292 0.30 -16.32 -11.32
C VAL A 292 -0.99 -17.12 -11.53
N ASN A 293 -1.82 -16.69 -12.48
CA ASN A 293 -3.06 -17.39 -12.87
C ASN A 293 -2.82 -18.62 -13.75
N ALA A 294 -1.68 -18.68 -14.45
CA ALA A 294 -1.40 -19.74 -15.41
C ALA A 294 -0.39 -20.76 -14.86
N ARG A 295 -0.67 -22.05 -15.04
CA ARG A 295 0.29 -23.17 -14.83
C ARG A 295 1.48 -23.16 -15.83
N GLY A 296 1.72 -22.07 -16.55
CA GLY A 296 2.65 -21.99 -17.69
C GLY A 296 4.12 -21.74 -17.34
N ALA A 297 4.50 -21.59 -16.06
CA ALA A 297 5.89 -21.37 -15.66
C ALA A 297 6.70 -22.68 -15.47
N ARG A 298 6.35 -23.74 -16.23
CA ARG A 298 7.28 -24.83 -16.54
C ARG A 298 7.68 -24.65 -18.00
N HIS A 299 8.59 -23.72 -18.23
CA HIS A 299 9.50 -23.86 -19.36
C HIS A 299 10.80 -24.43 -18.77
N ASP A 300 11.27 -25.47 -19.43
CA ASP A 300 12.38 -26.34 -19.08
C ASP A 300 13.68 -25.59 -18.71
#